data_AF-A0A7K1BDL0-F1
#
_entry.id   AF-A0A7K1BDL0-F1
#
_cell.length_a   1.000
_cell.length_b   1.000
_cell.length_c   1.000
_cell.angle_alpha   90.00
_cell.angle_beta   90.00
_cell.angle_gamma   90.00
#
_symmetry.space_group_name_H-M   'P 1'
#
loop_
_entity.id
_entity.type
_entity.pdbx_description
1 polymer ?
#
loop_
_entity_poly.entity_id
_entity_poly.type
_entity_poly.pdbx_seq_one_letter_code
_entity_poly.pdbx_strand_id
1 'polypeptide(L)'
;MFFDIGAGEILGLAIVGMILLGPERMPKAAADAARWVKKMRTLTQTATAELRENLGPGFENLQPADLHPKTFMKKQLGDLLDENPKPKTARPAAKIDPDLI
;
A
#
# COMPACT_ATOMS: atom_id res chain seq x y z
N MET A 1 -19.26 -0.53 18.96
CA MET A 1 -19.43 -1.81 19.68
C MET A 1 -18.09 -2.47 20.04
N PHE A 2 -16.97 -2.24 19.33
CA PHE A 2 -15.65 -2.79 19.72
C PHE A 2 -14.83 -1.88 20.66
N PHE A 3 -15.33 -0.67 20.98
CA PHE A 3 -14.60 0.32 21.77
C PHE A 3 -14.93 0.27 23.28
N ASP A 4 -15.81 -0.63 23.69
CA ASP A 4 -16.20 -0.82 25.10
C ASP A 4 -15.25 -1.76 25.87
N ILE A 5 -14.11 -2.14 25.27
CA ILE A 5 -13.13 -3.03 25.89
C ILE A 5 -12.34 -2.27 26.97
N GLY A 6 -12.65 -2.57 28.23
CA GLY A 6 -11.94 -2.07 29.40
C GLY A 6 -10.69 -2.89 29.77
N ALA A 7 -9.93 -2.39 30.74
CA ALA A 7 -8.70 -3.05 31.22
C ALA A 7 -8.94 -4.49 31.71
N GLY A 8 -10.11 -4.76 32.32
CA GLY A 8 -10.49 -6.09 32.78
C GLY A 8 -10.71 -7.09 31.64
N GLU A 9 -11.33 -6.65 30.54
CA GLU A 9 -11.56 -7.49 29.36
C GLU A 9 -10.25 -7.80 28.63
N ILE A 10 -9.34 -6.82 28.52
CA ILE A 10 -7.99 -7.07 27.99
C ILE A 10 -7.25 -8.14 28.81
N LEU A 11 -7.31 -8.04 30.15
CA LEU A 11 -6.70 -9.04 31.02
C LEU A 11 -7.36 -10.42 30.86
N GLY A 12 -8.69 -10.46 30.75
CA GLY A 12 -9.44 -11.69 30.48
C GLY A 12 -9.02 -12.35 29.16
N LEU A 13 -8.92 -11.58 28.08
CA LEU A 13 -8.44 -12.05 26.77
C LEU A 13 -6.99 -12.55 26.84
N ALA A 14 -6.12 -11.87 27.59
CA ALA A 14 -4.75 -12.32 27.80
C ALA A 14 -4.69 -13.69 28.51
N ILE A 15 -5.52 -13.90 29.53
CA ILE A 15 -5.62 -15.18 30.24
C ILE A 15 -6.14 -16.28 29.30
N VAL A 16 -7.22 -16.02 28.55
CA VAL A 16 -7.74 -16.96 27.56
C VAL A 16 -6.69 -17.31 26.52
N GLY A 17 -5.96 -16.32 25.99
CA GLY A 17 -4.87 -16.53 25.05
C GLY A 17 -3.73 -17.37 25.63
N MET A 18 -3.36 -17.14 26.90
CA MET A 18 -2.36 -17.96 27.60
C MET A 18 -2.82 -19.40 27.80
N ILE A 19 -4.11 -19.65 28.07
CA ILE A 19 -4.63 -21.01 28.23
C ILE A 19 -4.63 -21.76 26.89
N LEU A 20 -5.03 -21.10 25.81
CA LEU A 20 -5.13 -21.73 24.49
C LEU A 20 -3.77 -22.05 23.86
N LEU A 21 -2.81 -21.13 23.96
CA LEU A 21 -1.49 -21.28 23.34
C LEU A 21 -0.42 -21.81 24.32
N GLY A 22 -0.60 -21.54 25.61
CA GLY A 22 0.40 -21.72 26.66
C GLY A 22 1.16 -20.40 26.97
N PRO A 23 1.40 -20.08 28.26
CA PRO A 23 2.08 -18.85 28.67
C PRO A 23 3.53 -18.76 28.14
N GLU A 24 4.22 -19.89 28.04
CA GLU A 24 5.58 -19.98 27.50
C GLU A 24 5.65 -19.71 25.98
N ARG A 25 4.56 -19.96 25.25
CA ARG A 25 4.53 -19.86 23.78
C ARG A 25 3.99 -18.51 23.31
N MET A 26 3.17 -17.85 24.12
CA MET A 26 2.58 -16.54 23.82
C MET A 26 3.61 -15.46 23.43
N PRO A 27 4.72 -15.25 24.17
CA PRO A 27 5.72 -14.25 23.81
C PRO A 27 6.37 -14.54 22.46
N LYS A 28 6.67 -15.81 22.19
CA LYS A 28 7.25 -16.25 20.91
C LYS A 28 6.26 -16.06 19.76
N ALA A 29 5.00 -16.44 19.94
CA ALA A 29 3.94 -16.26 18.95
C ALA A 29 3.71 -14.78 18.61
N ALA A 30 3.68 -13.90 19.61
CA ALA A 30 3.59 -12.46 19.40
C ALA A 30 4.79 -11.90 18.62
N ALA A 31 6.01 -12.34 18.95
CA ALA A 31 7.21 -11.95 18.23
C ALA A 31 7.19 -12.44 16.76
N ASP A 32 6.74 -13.66 16.52
CA ASP A 32 6.64 -14.23 15.18
C ASP A 32 5.59 -13.52 14.33
N ALA A 33 4.43 -13.19 14.91
CA ALA A 33 3.41 -12.37 14.26
C ALA A 33 3.94 -10.98 13.92
N ALA A 34 4.64 -10.31 14.83
CA ALA A 34 5.25 -9.00 14.57
C ALA A 34 6.27 -9.06 13.43
N ARG A 35 7.12 -10.10 13.40
CA ARG A 35 8.06 -10.33 12.29
C ARG A 35 7.32 -10.55 10.98
N TRP A 36 6.21 -11.30 10.99
CA TRP A 36 5.42 -11.57 9.80
C TRP A 36 4.78 -10.28 9.24
N VAL A 37 4.17 -9.47 10.10
CA VAL A 37 3.62 -8.15 9.71
C VAL A 37 4.71 -7.25 9.13
N LYS A 38 5.90 -7.21 9.75
CA LYS A 38 7.03 -6.44 9.23
C LYS A 38 7.43 -6.91 7.84
N LYS A 39 7.55 -8.24 7.64
CA LYS A 39 7.88 -8.82 6.33
C LYS A 39 6.82 -8.48 5.29
N MET A 40 5.53 -8.63 5.59
CA MET A 40 4.45 -8.26 4.67
C MET A 40 4.53 -6.79 4.26
N ARG A 41 4.73 -5.89 5.23
CA ARG A 41 4.89 -4.46 4.96
C ARG A 41 6.08 -4.18 4.03
N THR A 42 7.22 -4.80 4.30
CA THR A 42 8.42 -4.66 3.45
C THR A 42 8.16 -5.20 2.05
N LEU A 43 7.54 -6.38 1.90
CA LEU A 43 7.21 -6.95 0.59
C LEU A 43 6.29 -6.03 -0.22
N THR A 44 5.24 -5.46 0.40
CA THR A 44 4.36 -4.49 -0.27
C THR A 44 5.12 -3.23 -0.71
N GLN A 45 6.01 -2.71 0.15
CA GLN A 45 6.81 -1.53 -0.17
C GLN A 45 7.78 -1.79 -1.32
N THR A 46 8.51 -2.91 -1.29
CA THR A 46 9.46 -3.30 -2.33
C THR A 46 8.76 -3.53 -3.67
N ALA A 47 7.65 -4.28 -3.69
CA ALA A 47 6.89 -4.51 -4.92
C ALA A 47 6.34 -3.20 -5.50
N THR A 48 5.88 -2.26 -4.65
CA THR A 48 5.43 -0.94 -5.11
C THR A 48 6.58 -0.12 -5.69
N ALA A 49 7.77 -0.19 -5.09
CA ALA A 49 8.97 0.49 -5.58
C ALA A 49 9.43 -0.05 -6.94
N GLU A 50 9.49 -1.37 -7.11
CA GLU A 50 9.85 -2.01 -8.38
C GLU A 50 8.87 -1.68 -9.51
N LEU A 51 7.56 -1.64 -9.20
CA LEU A 51 6.52 -1.22 -10.16
C LEU A 51 6.70 0.24 -10.58
N ARG A 52 7.01 1.13 -9.64
CA ARG A 52 7.25 2.55 -9.93
C ARG A 52 8.49 2.77 -10.80
N GLU A 53 9.55 2.00 -10.56
CA GLU A 53 10.81 2.11 -11.30
C GLU A 53 10.69 1.59 -12.74
N ASN A 54 9.89 0.55 -12.97
CA ASN A 54 9.80 -0.11 -14.29
C ASN A 54 8.61 0.35 -15.17
N LEU A 55 7.55 0.94 -14.62
CA LEU A 55 6.32 1.26 -15.38
C LEU A 55 6.27 2.67 -15.98
N GLY A 56 7.25 3.54 -15.73
CA GLY A 56 7.35 4.86 -16.37
C GLY A 56 6.34 5.92 -15.88
N PRO A 57 6.39 7.14 -16.47
CA PRO A 57 5.66 8.31 -15.97
C PRO A 57 4.14 8.10 -16.03
N GLY A 58 3.50 8.10 -14.87
CA GLY A 58 2.08 7.77 -14.67
C GLY A 58 1.80 6.96 -13.40
N PHE A 59 2.81 6.25 -12.89
CA PHE A 59 2.72 5.42 -11.67
C PHE A 59 3.54 5.96 -10.48
N GLU A 60 4.13 7.15 -10.61
CA GLU A 60 4.97 7.76 -9.58
C GLU A 60 4.22 8.13 -8.29
N ASN A 61 2.89 8.21 -8.34
CA ASN A 61 2.06 8.62 -7.20
C ASN A 61 1.28 7.45 -6.57
N LEU A 62 1.67 6.19 -6.82
CA LEU A 62 1.02 5.05 -6.20
C LEU A 62 1.42 4.91 -4.73
N GLN A 63 0.51 5.29 -3.84
CA GLN A 63 0.65 5.03 -2.42
C GLN A 63 0.29 3.55 -2.16
N PRO A 64 1.00 2.83 -1.27
CA PRO A 64 0.63 1.46 -0.89
C PRO A 64 -0.82 1.33 -0.36
N ALA A 65 -1.38 2.42 0.17
CA ALA A 65 -2.76 2.51 0.62
C ALA A 65 -3.79 2.68 -0.52
N ASP A 66 -3.34 3.01 -1.73
CA ASP A 66 -4.21 3.32 -2.87
C ASP A 66 -4.58 2.09 -3.68
N LEU A 67 -4.06 0.90 -3.37
CA LEU A 67 -4.39 -0.39 -4.02
C LEU A 67 -5.88 -0.82 -3.89
N HIS A 68 -6.73 0.04 -3.35
CA HIS A 68 -8.18 -0.13 -3.43
C HIS A 68 -8.68 0.31 -4.83
N PRO A 69 -9.30 -0.59 -5.61
CA PRO A 69 -9.68 -0.29 -7.00
C PRO A 69 -10.63 0.91 -7.11
N LYS A 70 -11.44 1.17 -6.07
CA LYS A 70 -12.37 2.30 -6.03
C LYS A 70 -11.69 3.66 -5.79
N THR A 71 -10.54 3.71 -5.12
CA THR A 71 -9.79 4.96 -4.90
C THR A 71 -8.89 5.28 -6.10
N PHE A 72 -8.29 4.25 -6.72
CA PHE A 72 -7.59 4.35 -8.01
C PHE A 72 -8.48 4.94 -9.11
N MET A 73 -9.67 4.35 -9.32
CA MET A 73 -10.58 4.82 -10.36
C MET A 73 -11.10 6.22 -10.08
N LYS A 74 -11.30 6.61 -8.81
CA LYS A 74 -11.72 7.98 -8.47
C LYS A 74 -10.65 9.02 -8.78
N LYS A 75 -9.37 8.71 -8.56
CA LYS A 75 -8.27 9.61 -8.91
C LYS A 75 -8.10 9.72 -10.43
N GLN A 76 -8.16 8.60 -11.16
CA GLN A 76 -8.08 8.61 -12.62
C GLN A 76 -9.30 9.24 -13.29
N LEU A 77 -10.54 8.97 -12.82
CA LEU A 77 -11.73 9.65 -13.32
C LEU A 77 -11.74 11.13 -12.92
N GLY A 78 -11.29 11.48 -11.72
CA GLY A 78 -11.18 12.88 -11.28
C GLY A 78 -10.23 13.68 -12.17
N ASP A 79 -9.06 13.11 -12.49
CA ASP A 79 -8.07 13.72 -13.39
C ASP A 79 -8.60 13.89 -14.83
N LEU A 80 -9.48 12.97 -15.28
CA LEU A 80 -10.14 13.05 -16.59
C LEU A 80 -11.38 13.97 -16.61
N LEU A 81 -12.08 14.13 -15.48
CA LEU A 81 -13.26 15.00 -15.36
C LEU A 81 -12.89 16.47 -15.08
N ASP A 82 -11.74 16.74 -14.49
CA ASP A 82 -11.27 18.10 -14.18
C ASP A 82 -10.56 18.77 -15.38
N GLU A 83 -10.60 18.13 -16.57
CA GLU A 83 -10.08 18.69 -17.82
C GLU A 83 -11.01 19.80 -18.38
N ASN A 84 -10.93 20.98 -17.78
CA ASN A 84 -11.22 22.27 -18.42
C ASN A 84 -9.89 22.72 -19.08
N PRO A 85 -9.83 22.99 -20.41
CA PRO A 85 -8.58 22.90 -21.15
C PRO A 85 -7.64 24.06 -20.78
N LYS A 86 -6.48 23.73 -20.22
CA LYS A 86 -5.34 24.66 -20.09
C LYS A 86 -4.19 24.20 -20.99
N PRO A 87 -3.48 25.16 -21.61
CA PRO A 87 -2.85 24.98 -22.91
C PRO A 87 -1.59 24.11 -22.86
N LYS A 88 -1.55 23.14 -23.78
CA LYS A 88 -0.40 22.43 -24.37
C LYS A 88 0.97 22.78 -23.75
N THR A 89 1.46 21.93 -22.85
CA THR A 89 2.90 21.75 -22.67
C THR A 89 3.47 21.12 -23.94
N ALA A 90 4.46 21.79 -24.51
CA ALA A 90 5.08 21.45 -25.78
C ALA A 90 5.52 19.97 -25.80
N ARG A 91 4.97 19.20 -26.75
CA ARG A 91 5.59 17.95 -27.19
C ARG A 91 7.02 18.26 -27.63
N PRO A 92 8.06 17.64 -27.06
CA PRO A 92 9.36 17.67 -27.72
C PRO A 92 9.17 17.01 -29.08
N ALA A 93 9.44 17.76 -30.15
CA ALA A 93 9.44 17.24 -31.50
C ALA A 93 10.44 16.10 -31.54
N ALA A 94 9.93 14.87 -31.69
CA ALA A 94 10.76 13.73 -32.08
C ALA A 94 11.40 14.10 -33.43
N LYS A 95 12.67 14.51 -33.41
CA LYS A 95 13.52 14.48 -34.59
C LYS A 95 13.72 13.00 -34.91
N ILE A 96 12.92 12.52 -35.85
CA ILE A 96 13.22 11.27 -36.54
C ILE A 96 14.43 11.61 -37.42
N ASP A 97 15.60 11.11 -37.05
CA ASP A 97 16.80 11.21 -37.89
C ASP A 97 16.54 10.45 -39.19
N PRO A 98 16.62 11.11 -40.36
CA PRO A 98 16.39 10.48 -41.65
C PRO A 98 17.56 9.61 -42.15
N ASP A 99 18.54 9.27 -41.31
CA ASP A 99 19.74 8.48 -41.67
C ASP A 99 19.62 6.97 -41.35
N LEU A 100 18.40 6.43 -41.25
CA LEU A 100 18.18 5.00 -40.97
C LEU A 100 17.22 4.29 -41.95
N ILE A 101 17.33 4.62 -43.25
CA ILE A 101 16.81 3.78 -44.35
C ILE A 101 17.92 3.57 -45.38
#